data_AF-A0A829YDZ6-F1
#
_entry.id   AF-A0A829YDZ6-F1
#
_cell.length_a   1.000
_cell.length_b   1.000
_cell.length_c   1.000
_cell.angle_alpha   90.00
_cell.angle_beta   90.00
_cell.angle_gamma   90.00
#
_symmetry.space_group_name_H-M   'P 1'
#
loop_
_entity.id
_entity.type
_entity.pdbx_description
1 polymer ?
#
loop_
_entity_poly.entity_id
_entity_poly.type
_entity_poly.pdbx_seq_one_letter_code
_entity_poly.pdbx_strand_id
1 'polypeptide(L)'
;MLIRRSIAITTRACTSITRVRAHILATRHEAPAELDDSKLVVDIDLSILGVDEAAYARFESDVRQEYRWAPGPLFRSKRAEILESFLARSTIYSTTLFRDRYEAPARRNLRAAIVDLRGE
;
A
#
# COMPACT_ATOMS: atom_id res chain seq x y z
N MET A 1 3.53 -39.89 44.55
CA MET A 1 4.56 -40.11 43.51
C MET A 1 3.87 -39.84 42.17
N LEU A 2 4.08 -38.78 41.39
CA LEU A 2 5.04 -37.68 41.29
C LEU A 2 4.34 -36.52 40.52
N ILE A 3 4.56 -35.26 40.94
CA ILE A 3 4.80 -34.03 40.12
C ILE A 3 3.64 -33.55 39.19
N ARG A 4 2.94 -32.40 39.31
CA ARG A 4 3.24 -30.96 39.56
C ARG A 4 4.20 -30.26 38.57
N ARG A 5 3.65 -29.56 37.55
CA ARG A 5 4.01 -28.20 37.02
C ARG A 5 3.42 -28.03 35.59
N SER A 6 2.44 -27.16 35.32
CA SER A 6 2.41 -25.67 35.27
C SER A 6 2.43 -25.14 33.83
N ILE A 7 1.24 -24.74 33.36
CA ILE A 7 0.88 -23.53 32.58
C ILE A 7 2.02 -22.82 31.83
N ALA A 8 1.98 -22.81 30.48
CA ALA A 8 2.52 -21.73 29.63
C ALA A 8 2.09 -21.87 28.14
N ILE A 9 0.79 -21.97 27.83
CA ILE A 9 0.33 -21.88 26.41
C ILE A 9 -0.71 -20.76 26.19
N THR A 10 -1.31 -20.19 27.24
CA THR A 10 -2.43 -19.25 27.07
C THR A 10 -2.04 -17.76 26.98
N THR A 11 -0.76 -17.38 27.12
CA THR A 11 -0.37 -15.95 27.14
C THR A 11 0.09 -15.40 25.79
N ARG A 12 0.24 -16.24 24.75
CA ARG A 12 0.86 -15.82 23.47
C ARG A 12 -0.14 -15.50 22.35
N ALA A 13 -1.38 -15.98 22.47
CA ALA A 13 -2.45 -15.71 21.49
C ALA A 13 -3.12 -14.34 21.69
N CYS A 14 -3.20 -13.85 22.93
CA CYS A 14 -3.84 -12.58 23.24
C CYS A 14 -3.06 -11.38 22.65
N THR A 15 -1.74 -11.44 22.63
CA THR A 15 -0.89 -10.36 22.09
C THR A 15 -1.00 -10.22 20.56
N SER A 16 -1.12 -11.32 19.83
CA SER A 16 -1.26 -11.28 18.36
C SER A 16 -2.61 -10.74 17.93
N ILE A 17 -3.70 -11.09 18.62
CA ILE A 17 -5.02 -10.55 18.34
C ILE A 17 -5.06 -9.05 18.64
N THR A 18 -4.44 -8.61 19.75
CA THR A 18 -4.33 -7.19 20.09
C THR A 18 -3.51 -6.41 19.07
N ARG A 19 -2.42 -6.97 18.54
CA ARG A 19 -1.59 -6.33 17.49
C ARG A 19 -2.29 -6.26 16.14
N VAL A 20 -2.93 -7.35 15.70
CA VAL A 20 -3.73 -7.35 14.47
C VAL A 20 -4.88 -6.36 14.59
N ARG A 21 -5.54 -6.30 15.75
CA ARG A 21 -6.55 -5.28 16.05
C ARG A 21 -5.95 -3.87 16.02
N ALA A 22 -4.76 -3.64 16.57
CA ALA A 22 -4.10 -2.33 16.51
C ALA A 22 -3.76 -1.92 15.07
N HIS A 23 -3.30 -2.84 14.21
CA HIS A 23 -3.08 -2.56 12.79
C HIS A 23 -4.39 -2.27 12.03
N ILE A 24 -5.47 -2.99 12.33
CA ILE A 24 -6.80 -2.73 11.78
C ILE A 24 -7.39 -1.41 12.32
N LEU A 25 -7.08 -1.03 13.56
CA LEU A 25 -7.52 0.25 14.13
C LEU A 25 -6.66 1.42 13.66
N ALA A 26 -5.39 1.20 13.32
CA ALA A 26 -4.48 2.22 12.77
C ALA A 26 -4.86 2.65 11.34
N THR A 27 -5.72 1.91 10.63
CA THR A 27 -6.33 2.39 9.38
C THR A 27 -7.45 3.42 9.65
N ARG A 28 -7.90 3.56 10.91
CA ARG A 28 -8.69 4.70 11.40
C ARG A 28 -7.69 5.71 12.00
N HIS A 29 -7.51 6.84 11.35
CA HIS A 29 -6.39 7.79 11.52
C HIS A 29 -6.36 8.54 12.89
N GLU A 30 -6.34 7.83 14.03
CA GLU A 30 -6.44 8.46 15.37
C GLU A 30 -5.37 8.03 16.39
N ALA A 31 -4.29 7.32 15.99
CA ALA A 31 -3.18 7.04 16.91
C ALA A 31 -1.80 7.39 16.30
N PRO A 32 -0.87 8.00 17.06
CA PRO A 32 0.47 8.29 16.58
C PRO A 32 1.20 6.98 16.28
N ALA A 33 1.67 6.83 15.04
CA ALA A 33 2.41 5.66 14.61
C ALA A 33 3.83 5.66 15.19
N GLU A 34 3.97 5.19 16.43
CA GLU A 34 5.25 4.93 17.12
C GLU A 34 5.90 3.58 16.69
N LEU A 35 5.58 3.05 15.50
CA LEU A 35 6.17 1.79 15.01
C LEU A 35 6.55 1.92 13.53
N ASP A 36 7.84 1.79 13.26
CA ASP A 36 8.48 1.74 11.93
C ASP A 36 7.78 0.74 10.98
N ASP A 37 7.19 -0.32 11.55
CA ASP A 37 6.40 -1.33 10.86
C ASP A 37 5.24 -0.75 10.03
N SER A 38 4.55 0.29 10.50
CA SER A 38 3.41 0.87 9.76
C SER A 38 3.85 1.56 8.47
N LYS A 39 5.03 2.20 8.46
CA LYS A 39 5.60 2.81 7.26
C LYS A 39 6.03 1.75 6.25
N LEU A 40 6.61 0.65 6.75
CA LEU A 40 6.99 -0.49 5.92
C LEU A 40 5.78 -1.14 5.25
N VAL A 41 4.65 -1.29 5.96
CA VAL A 41 3.42 -1.84 5.37
C VAL A 41 2.91 -0.97 4.23
N VAL A 42 2.90 0.35 4.39
CA VAL A 42 2.51 1.29 3.32
C VAL A 42 3.47 1.20 2.13
N ASP A 43 4.77 1.14 2.38
CA ASP A 43 5.76 1.03 1.31
C ASP A 43 5.64 -0.29 0.52
N ILE A 44 5.30 -1.39 1.20
CA ILE A 44 5.02 -2.69 0.57
C ILE A 44 3.78 -2.58 -0.33
N ASP A 45 2.69 -1.99 0.16
CA ASP A 45 1.46 -1.81 -0.62
C ASP A 45 1.71 -0.96 -1.87
N LEU A 46 2.46 0.14 -1.72
CA LEU A 46 2.81 1.04 -2.84
C LEU A 46 3.93 0.49 -3.74
N SER A 47 4.54 -0.66 -3.42
CA SER A 47 5.66 -1.21 -4.20
C SER A 47 5.27 -1.55 -5.63
N ILE A 48 3.99 -1.85 -5.87
CA ILE A 48 3.44 -2.10 -7.20
C ILE A 48 3.63 -0.91 -8.14
N LEU A 49 3.72 0.33 -7.61
CA LEU A 49 3.95 1.51 -8.44
C LEU A 49 5.35 1.48 -9.06
N GLY A 50 6.34 0.91 -8.36
CA GLY A 50 7.75 0.92 -8.75
C GLY A 50 8.24 -0.33 -9.48
N VAL A 51 7.33 -1.22 -9.90
CA VAL A 51 7.70 -2.39 -10.74
C VAL A 51 8.09 -1.95 -12.15
N ASP A 52 8.55 -2.90 -12.97
CA ASP A 52 8.82 -2.61 -14.38
C ASP A 52 7.56 -2.13 -15.12
N GLU A 53 7.77 -1.35 -16.18
CA GLU A 53 6.70 -0.68 -16.91
C GLU A 53 5.65 -1.65 -17.46
N ALA A 54 6.07 -2.81 -17.95
CA ALA A 54 5.16 -3.82 -18.50
C ALA A 54 4.26 -4.43 -17.41
N ALA A 55 4.84 -4.75 -16.24
CA ALA A 55 4.09 -5.21 -15.09
C ALA A 55 3.11 -4.14 -14.57
N TYR A 56 3.53 -2.87 -14.52
CA TYR A 56 2.66 -1.78 -14.09
C TYR A 56 1.51 -1.52 -15.08
N ALA A 57 1.78 -1.55 -16.39
CA ALA A 57 0.75 -1.42 -17.41
C ALA A 57 -0.27 -2.56 -17.33
N ARG A 58 0.18 -3.79 -17.05
CA ARG A 58 -0.72 -4.91 -16.81
C ARG A 58 -1.58 -4.70 -15.56
N PHE A 59 -0.98 -4.21 -14.47
CA PHE A 59 -1.71 -3.86 -13.26
C PHE A 59 -2.80 -2.81 -13.53
N GLU A 60 -2.51 -1.71 -14.26
CA GLU A 60 -3.53 -0.71 -14.60
C GLU A 60 -4.65 -1.30 -15.48
N SER A 61 -4.33 -2.21 -16.40
CA SER A 61 -5.34 -2.93 -17.20
C SER A 61 -6.25 -3.80 -16.32
N ASP A 62 -5.68 -4.51 -15.35
CA ASP A 62 -6.45 -5.34 -14.42
C ASP A 62 -7.35 -4.46 -13.52
N VAL A 63 -6.84 -3.31 -13.04
CA VAL A 63 -7.65 -2.30 -12.33
C VAL A 63 -8.79 -1.80 -13.21
N ARG A 64 -8.54 -1.47 -14.48
CA ARG A 64 -9.59 -1.03 -15.40
C ARG A 64 -10.69 -2.09 -15.54
N GLN A 65 -10.31 -3.37 -15.59
CA GLN A 65 -11.23 -4.50 -15.69
C GLN A 65 -12.06 -4.72 -14.42
N GLU A 66 -11.46 -4.55 -13.24
CA GLU A 66 -12.17 -4.61 -11.95
C GLU A 66 -13.27 -3.54 -11.88
N TYR A 67 -12.96 -2.33 -12.34
CA TYR A 67 -13.88 -1.20 -12.39
C TYR A 67 -14.63 -1.07 -13.72
N ARG A 68 -14.80 -2.16 -14.49
CA ARG A 68 -15.53 -2.13 -15.79
C ARG A 68 -16.96 -1.58 -15.68
N TRP A 69 -17.58 -1.72 -14.51
CA TRP A 69 -18.91 -1.22 -14.21
C TRP A 69 -18.96 0.31 -14.07
N ALA A 70 -17.82 0.95 -13.79
CA ALA A 70 -17.73 2.40 -13.70
C ALA A 70 -17.69 3.03 -15.12
N PRO A 71 -18.42 4.15 -15.36
CA PRO A 71 -18.35 4.87 -16.61
C PRO A 71 -16.91 5.31 -16.95
N GLY A 72 -16.48 5.08 -18.19
CA GLY A 72 -15.10 5.30 -18.63
C GLY A 72 -14.52 6.67 -18.27
N PRO A 73 -15.19 7.80 -18.61
CA PRO A 73 -14.70 9.14 -18.26
C PRO A 73 -14.56 9.37 -16.75
N LEU A 74 -15.50 8.85 -15.96
CA LEU A 74 -15.48 8.99 -14.50
C LEU A 74 -14.33 8.19 -13.90
N PHE A 75 -14.16 6.93 -14.33
CA PHE A 75 -13.02 6.09 -13.93
C PHE A 75 -11.70 6.79 -14.23
N ARG A 76 -11.53 7.29 -15.46
CA ARG A 76 -10.29 7.94 -15.89
C ARG A 76 -9.97 9.19 -15.06
N SER A 77 -10.95 10.06 -14.84
CA SER A 77 -10.76 11.26 -14.00
C SER A 77 -10.38 10.89 -12.56
N LYS A 78 -11.10 9.96 -11.93
CA LYS A 78 -10.85 9.57 -10.54
C LYS A 78 -9.56 8.79 -10.36
N ARG A 79 -9.21 7.94 -11.32
CA ARG A 79 -7.93 7.25 -11.30
C ARG A 79 -6.78 8.25 -11.42
N ALA A 80 -6.85 9.19 -12.37
CA ALA A 80 -5.82 10.21 -12.54
C ALA A 80 -5.64 11.07 -11.28
N GLU A 81 -6.73 11.53 -10.64
CA GLU A 81 -6.68 12.27 -9.36
C GLU A 81 -5.93 11.50 -8.27
N ILE A 82 -6.16 10.19 -8.15
CA ILE A 82 -5.46 9.32 -7.18
C ILE A 82 -3.97 9.24 -7.50
N LEU A 83 -3.60 8.98 -8.75
CA LEU A 83 -2.19 8.88 -9.17
C LEU A 83 -1.44 10.21 -9.01
N GLU A 84 -2.09 11.33 -9.33
CA GLU A 84 -1.58 12.69 -9.12
C GLU A 84 -1.31 12.95 -7.64
N SER A 85 -2.19 12.48 -6.74
CA SER A 85 -2.02 12.65 -5.29
C SER A 85 -0.78 11.92 -4.75
N PHE A 86 -0.39 10.78 -5.34
CA PHE A 86 0.86 10.10 -5.01
C PHE A 86 2.06 10.85 -5.56
N LEU A 87 1.97 11.34 -6.80
CA LEU A 87 3.05 12.05 -7.47
C LEU A 87 3.38 13.40 -6.80
N ALA A 88 2.37 14.05 -6.21
CA ALA A 88 2.49 15.31 -5.48
C ALA A 88 3.26 15.19 -4.15
N ARG A 89 3.45 13.97 -3.62
CA ARG A 89 4.26 13.77 -2.41
C ARG A 89 5.73 14.07 -2.69
N SER A 90 6.45 14.60 -1.69
CA SER A 90 7.90 14.80 -1.78
C SER A 90 8.63 13.48 -2.02
N THR A 91 8.17 12.42 -1.37
CA THR A 91 8.60 11.02 -1.56
C THR A 91 7.38 10.11 -1.56
N ILE A 92 7.30 9.18 -2.52
CA ILE A 92 6.22 8.17 -2.56
C ILE A 92 6.43 7.15 -1.43
N TYR A 93 7.68 6.75 -1.21
CA TYR A 93 8.07 5.77 -0.20
C TYR A 93 8.68 6.41 1.06
N SER A 94 8.28 5.92 2.23
CA SER A 94 8.69 6.45 3.53
C SER A 94 10.07 5.95 3.97
N THR A 95 10.47 4.75 3.57
CA THR A 95 11.75 4.13 3.93
C THR A 95 12.81 4.31 2.85
N THR A 96 14.07 4.45 3.25
CA THR A 96 15.19 4.63 2.32
C THR A 96 15.33 3.45 1.35
N LEU A 97 15.17 2.23 1.86
CA LEU A 97 15.24 0.99 1.05
C LEU A 97 14.28 1.02 -0.14
N PHE A 98 13.03 1.45 0.09
CA PHE A 98 12.03 1.52 -0.97
C PHE A 98 12.24 2.73 -1.87
N ARG A 99 12.65 3.88 -1.34
CA ARG A 99 12.97 5.05 -2.17
C ARG A 99 14.07 4.74 -3.19
N ASP A 100 15.17 4.17 -2.72
CA ASP A 100 16.33 3.88 -3.58
C ASP A 100 15.98 2.88 -4.68
N ARG A 101 15.08 1.93 -4.40
CA ARG A 101 14.69 0.88 -5.33
C ARG A 101 13.53 1.25 -6.26
N TYR A 102 12.54 1.97 -5.77
CA TYR A 102 11.22 2.08 -6.40
C TYR A 102 10.77 3.51 -6.72
N GLU A 103 11.35 4.55 -6.12
CA GLU A 103 10.85 5.94 -6.29
C GLU A 103 10.92 6.39 -7.76
N ALA A 104 12.08 6.18 -8.40
CA ALA A 104 12.29 6.57 -9.79
C ALA A 104 11.36 5.83 -10.78
N PRO A 105 11.26 4.48 -10.77
CA PRO A 105 10.29 3.79 -11.62
C PRO A 105 8.85 4.17 -11.28
N ALA A 106 8.48 4.31 -9.99
CA ALA A 106 7.14 4.72 -9.61
C ALA A 106 6.73 6.06 -10.21
N ARG A 107 7.61 7.07 -10.14
CA ARG A 107 7.32 8.38 -10.75
C ARG A 107 7.21 8.34 -12.27
N ARG A 108 7.94 7.46 -12.96
CA ARG A 108 7.79 7.29 -14.42
C ARG A 108 6.46 6.64 -14.75
N ASN A 109 6.14 5.54 -14.08
CA ASN A 109 4.91 4.77 -14.23
C ASN A 109 3.67 5.64 -13.98
N LEU A 110 3.64 6.37 -12.85
CA LEU A 110 2.53 7.27 -12.52
C LEU A 110 2.33 8.37 -13.57
N ARG A 111 3.42 8.99 -14.05
CA ARG A 111 3.32 10.05 -15.08
C ARG A 111 2.78 9.51 -16.39
N ALA A 112 3.29 8.36 -16.85
CA ALA A 112 2.81 7.73 -18.08
C ALA A 112 1.32 7.37 -17.98
N ALA A 113 0.89 6.80 -16.85
CA ALA A 113 -0.51 6.49 -16.62
C ALA A 113 -1.40 7.75 -16.55
N ILE A 114 -0.95 8.83 -15.91
CA ILE A 114 -1.72 10.08 -15.86
C ILE A 114 -1.92 10.66 -17.27
N VAL A 115 -0.86 10.70 -18.10
CA VAL A 115 -0.94 11.16 -19.49
C VAL A 115 -1.96 10.32 -20.27
N ASP A 116 -1.86 8.99 -20.19
CA ASP A 116 -2.82 8.09 -20.83
C ASP A 116 -4.25 8.33 -20.35
N LEU A 117 -4.47 8.54 -19.05
CA LEU A 117 -5.81 8.73 -18.45
C LEU A 117 -6.42 10.10 -18.78
N ARG A 118 -5.60 11.15 -18.91
CA ARG A 118 -6.04 12.49 -19.33
C ARG A 118 -6.24 12.58 -20.85
N GLY A 119 -5.62 11.69 -21.61
CA GLY A 119 -5.70 11.66 -23.08
C GLY A 119 -4.80 12.71 -23.72
N GLU A 120 -3.65 12.96 -23.09
CA GLU A 120 -2.60 13.90 -23.54
C GLU A 120 -1.50 13.20 -24.35
#